data_AF-A0A3D5ZRG0-F1
#
_entry.id   AF-A0A3D5ZRG0-F1
#
_cell.length_a   1.000
_cell.length_b   1.000
_cell.length_c   1.000
_cell.angle_alpha   90.00
_cell.angle_beta   90.00
_cell.angle_gamma   90.00
#
_symmetry.space_group_name_H-M   'P 1'
#
loop_
_entity.id
_entity.type
_entity.pdbx_description
1 polymer ?
#
loop_
_entity_poly.entity_id
_entity_poly.type
_entity_poly.pdbx_seq_one_letter_code
_entity_poly.pdbx_strand_id
1 'polypeptide(L)'
;MDILTEKLLKHKKINSGKWGKCHCQGMTMDKEKNYIYYSFTTKLVKTDLDGNVLGYVDNITGHLGCIDFNDEDGKVYASLEYKNDEIGRGILKNLGYSDENIKDGFYIAIFDADKMNRPAMDAETDEVMKTAYLKTVYDDFTETTTEGKEHVYGCSGIDGLAIGPDSGDKSGKNYLHVAYGIYGDTGREDNDNQVILQYDIEKLNETAKVHKQSAMHTSGPEERNKYFLFTGNTTYGVQNLEYDEYTGDYIVSVYTGHKEKFPNYTTFVIDGKIAPVTVSGKKFLTLKNCGMTKAGISGYYQYLGGVEIGAMGMHSVGNGLFYIVDPQWEDKENLYVYSELYKIDESDKNELFKKVD
;
A
#
# COMPACT_ATOMS: atom_id res chain seq x y z
N MET A 1 -12.92 17.71 21.46
CA MET A 1 -12.62 16.44 20.80
C MET A 1 -13.81 16.15 19.90
N ASP A 2 -13.60 15.85 18.62
CA ASP A 2 -14.73 15.54 17.74
C ASP A 2 -15.32 14.14 18.06
N ILE A 3 -16.55 13.90 17.58
CA ILE A 3 -17.31 12.67 17.87
C ILE A 3 -16.57 11.42 17.37
N LEU A 4 -15.87 11.52 16.23
CA LEU A 4 -15.08 10.42 15.68
C LEU A 4 -13.95 10.06 16.63
N THR A 5 -13.14 11.03 17.07
CA THR A 5 -12.04 10.83 18.01
C THR A 5 -12.52 10.19 19.32
N GLU A 6 -13.68 10.61 19.86
CA GLU A 6 -14.28 9.97 21.04
C GLU A 6 -14.65 8.50 20.81
N LYS A 7 -15.14 8.14 19.61
CA LYS A 7 -15.42 6.75 19.26
C LYS A 7 -14.14 5.94 19.10
N LEU A 8 -13.14 6.48 18.41
CA LEU A 8 -11.86 5.80 18.15
C LEU A 8 -11.13 5.49 19.46
N LEU A 9 -11.14 6.41 20.42
CA LEU A 9 -10.56 6.20 21.75
C LEU A 9 -11.30 5.13 22.57
N LYS A 10 -12.52 4.73 22.21
CA LYS A 10 -13.21 3.57 22.79
C LYS A 10 -12.84 2.25 22.10
N HIS A 11 -12.35 2.30 20.86
CA HIS A 11 -11.98 1.15 20.04
C HIS A 11 -10.47 1.16 19.76
N LYS A 12 -9.65 1.16 20.81
CA LYS A 12 -8.18 1.24 20.68
C LYS A 12 -7.55 -0.01 20.06
N LYS A 13 -8.30 -1.10 19.98
CA LYS A 13 -7.88 -2.40 19.46
C LYS A 13 -9.08 -3.10 18.82
N ILE A 14 -8.98 -3.40 17.52
CA ILE A 14 -10.07 -3.97 16.72
C ILE A 14 -9.58 -5.25 16.05
N ASN A 15 -10.36 -6.33 16.12
CA ASN A 15 -9.98 -7.63 15.56
C ASN A 15 -10.49 -7.75 14.11
N SER A 16 -9.62 -8.11 13.17
CA SER A 16 -10.00 -8.32 11.77
C SER A 16 -10.87 -9.57 11.53
N GLY A 17 -10.90 -10.51 12.48
CA GLY A 17 -11.31 -11.88 12.23
C GLY A 17 -10.20 -12.72 11.57
N LYS A 18 -10.44 -14.02 11.44
CA LYS A 18 -9.48 -15.03 10.95
C LYS A 18 -9.64 -15.31 9.45
N TRP A 19 -8.54 -15.27 8.69
CA TRP A 19 -8.57 -15.26 7.21
C TRP A 19 -7.64 -16.27 6.53
N GLY A 20 -7.38 -17.41 7.18
CA GLY A 20 -6.63 -18.51 6.59
C GLY A 20 -5.11 -18.27 6.61
N LYS A 21 -4.39 -18.82 5.62
CA LYS A 21 -2.91 -18.75 5.55
C LYS A 21 -2.36 -17.47 4.90
N CYS A 22 -3.22 -16.51 4.57
CA CYS A 22 -2.81 -15.24 3.99
C CYS A 22 -2.59 -14.22 5.10
N HIS A 23 -1.49 -13.46 5.05
CA HIS A 23 -1.27 -12.36 5.97
C HIS A 23 -1.87 -11.07 5.41
N CYS A 24 -2.15 -10.11 6.31
CA CYS A 24 -2.65 -8.80 5.94
C CYS A 24 -1.56 -8.02 5.18
N GLN A 25 -1.89 -7.41 4.06
CA GLN A 25 -1.00 -6.55 3.27
C GLN A 25 -1.29 -5.06 3.49
N GLY A 26 -2.52 -4.72 3.88
CA GLY A 26 -2.93 -3.32 4.01
C GLY A 26 -4.25 -3.19 4.74
N MET A 27 -4.51 -1.98 5.25
CA MET A 27 -5.77 -1.63 5.88
C MET A 27 -6.18 -0.20 5.50
N THR A 28 -7.47 0.08 5.44
CA THR A 28 -7.99 1.46 5.27
C THR A 28 -9.36 1.58 5.95
N MET A 29 -9.89 2.80 6.10
CA MET A 29 -11.13 3.04 6.82
C MET A 29 -12.05 3.99 6.06
N ASP A 30 -13.34 3.64 6.00
CA ASP A 30 -14.41 4.61 5.75
C ASP A 30 -14.74 5.28 7.09
N LYS A 31 -14.18 6.48 7.31
CA LYS A 31 -14.32 7.23 8.56
C LYS A 31 -15.77 7.67 8.82
N GLU A 32 -16.53 7.94 7.75
CA GLU A 32 -17.93 8.38 7.87
C GLU A 32 -18.81 7.23 8.38
N LYS A 33 -18.70 6.06 7.75
CA LYS A 33 -19.51 4.88 8.08
C LYS A 33 -18.93 4.04 9.21
N ASN A 34 -17.68 4.31 9.61
CA ASN A 34 -16.93 3.56 10.62
C ASN A 34 -16.70 2.10 10.20
N TYR A 35 -16.37 1.89 8.92
CA TYR A 35 -16.00 0.57 8.38
C TYR A 35 -14.50 0.48 8.18
N ILE A 36 -13.94 -0.69 8.50
CA ILE A 36 -12.53 -0.99 8.25
C ILE A 36 -12.44 -2.03 7.15
N TYR A 37 -11.48 -1.82 6.25
CA TYR A 37 -11.15 -2.75 5.19
C TYR A 37 -9.77 -3.33 5.44
N TYR A 38 -9.61 -4.63 5.19
CA TYR A 38 -8.34 -5.35 5.29
C TYR A 38 -8.07 -6.15 4.03
N SER A 39 -6.86 -6.01 3.50
CA SER A 39 -6.37 -6.81 2.37
C SER A 39 -5.61 -8.03 2.89
N PHE A 40 -6.12 -9.24 2.65
CA PHE A 40 -5.50 -10.51 3.02
C PHE A 40 -5.05 -11.29 1.78
N THR A 41 -4.22 -10.68 0.93
CA THR A 41 -3.63 -11.21 -0.32
C THR A 41 -4.63 -11.68 -1.38
N THR A 42 -5.55 -12.59 -1.05
CA THR A 42 -6.57 -13.16 -1.94
C THR A 42 -7.99 -12.78 -1.52
N LYS A 43 -8.14 -11.97 -0.46
CA LYS A 43 -9.42 -11.51 0.08
C LYS A 43 -9.37 -10.04 0.44
N LEU A 44 -10.50 -9.35 0.26
CA LEU A 44 -10.74 -8.03 0.83
C LEU A 44 -11.89 -8.14 1.84
N VAL A 45 -11.62 -7.79 3.09
CA VAL A 45 -12.53 -7.98 4.22
C VAL A 45 -13.06 -6.64 4.68
N LYS A 46 -14.35 -6.56 5.00
CA LYS A 46 -15.00 -5.39 5.59
C LYS A 46 -15.52 -5.70 7.00
N THR A 47 -15.16 -4.90 7.99
CA THR A 47 -15.65 -4.99 9.37
C THR A 47 -16.24 -3.67 9.85
N ASP A 48 -17.00 -3.70 10.95
CA ASP A 48 -17.25 -2.53 11.78
C ASP A 48 -16.13 -2.32 12.83
N LEU A 49 -16.27 -1.30 13.68
CA LEU A 49 -15.32 -1.00 14.77
C LEU A 49 -15.32 -2.03 15.91
N ASP A 50 -16.37 -2.83 16.05
CA ASP A 50 -16.45 -3.90 17.03
C ASP A 50 -15.76 -5.19 16.51
N GLY A 51 -15.28 -5.18 15.26
CA GLY A 51 -14.66 -6.32 14.60
C GLY A 51 -15.66 -7.33 14.04
N ASN A 52 -16.95 -6.96 13.92
CA ASN A 52 -17.93 -7.82 13.26
C ASN A 52 -17.70 -7.75 11.74
N VAL A 53 -17.58 -8.93 11.11
CA VAL A 53 -17.45 -9.03 9.66
C VAL A 53 -18.79 -8.71 8.99
N LEU A 54 -18.79 -7.69 8.14
CA LEU A 54 -19.98 -7.22 7.39
C LEU A 54 -20.05 -7.85 6.00
N GLY A 55 -18.89 -8.15 5.40
CA GLY A 55 -18.78 -8.79 4.10
C GLY A 55 -17.33 -9.00 3.70
N TYR A 56 -17.09 -9.85 2.71
CA TYR A 56 -15.76 -9.99 2.13
C TYR A 56 -15.82 -10.44 0.68
N VAL A 57 -14.84 -9.98 -0.09
CA VAL A 57 -14.57 -10.43 -1.45
C VAL A 57 -13.51 -11.52 -1.39
N ASP A 58 -13.71 -12.60 -2.14
CA ASP A 58 -12.87 -13.78 -2.23
C ASP A 58 -12.47 -14.06 -3.69
N ASN A 59 -11.68 -15.10 -3.90
CA ASN A 59 -11.18 -15.55 -5.21
C ASN A 59 -10.40 -14.47 -5.96
N ILE A 60 -9.69 -13.60 -5.24
CA ILE A 60 -8.75 -12.69 -5.88
C ILE A 60 -7.51 -13.51 -6.24
N THR A 61 -7.31 -13.71 -7.53
CA THR A 61 -6.31 -14.64 -8.08
C THR A 61 -4.91 -14.05 -8.26
N GLY A 62 -4.75 -12.77 -7.96
CA GLY A 62 -3.46 -12.08 -7.87
C GLY A 62 -3.06 -11.81 -6.41
N HIS A 63 -1.90 -11.17 -6.24
CA HIS A 63 -1.46 -10.63 -4.97
C HIS A 63 -2.12 -9.26 -4.75
N LEU A 64 -3.14 -9.21 -3.88
CA LEU A 64 -3.75 -7.97 -3.42
C LEU A 64 -2.87 -7.37 -2.30
N GLY A 65 -2.26 -6.22 -2.56
CA GLY A 65 -1.34 -5.56 -1.65
C GLY A 65 -2.02 -4.49 -0.78
N CYS A 66 -1.32 -3.37 -0.59
CA CYS A 66 -1.79 -2.15 0.07
C CYS A 66 -3.13 -1.65 -0.49
N ILE A 67 -3.93 -1.02 0.38
CA ILE A 67 -5.25 -0.49 0.06
C ILE A 67 -5.46 0.89 0.64
N ASP A 68 -6.29 1.70 -0.03
CA ASP A 68 -6.74 2.98 0.50
C ASP A 68 -8.19 3.30 0.08
N PHE A 69 -8.90 4.04 0.91
CA PHE A 69 -10.30 4.39 0.74
C PHE A 69 -10.42 5.83 0.25
N ASN A 70 -11.17 6.01 -0.83
CA ASN A 70 -11.44 7.33 -1.36
C ASN A 70 -12.77 7.86 -0.83
N ASP A 71 -12.72 8.83 0.07
CA ASP A 71 -13.91 9.48 0.63
C ASP A 71 -14.81 10.11 -0.45
N GLU A 72 -14.24 10.56 -1.59
CA GLU A 72 -14.99 11.27 -2.64
C GLU A 72 -15.94 10.35 -3.45
N ASP A 73 -15.58 9.08 -3.64
CA ASP A 73 -16.36 8.15 -4.47
C ASP A 73 -16.77 6.86 -3.76
N GLY A 74 -16.39 6.69 -2.49
CA GLY A 74 -16.78 5.56 -1.65
C GLY A 74 -16.19 4.23 -2.10
N LYS A 75 -15.01 4.24 -2.75
CA LYS A 75 -14.35 3.02 -3.25
C LYS A 75 -13.05 2.74 -2.51
N VAL A 76 -12.70 1.46 -2.45
CA VAL A 76 -11.38 1.00 -1.98
C VAL A 76 -10.50 0.73 -3.20
N TYR A 77 -9.32 1.35 -3.23
CA TYR A 77 -8.29 1.16 -4.25
C TYR A 77 -7.21 0.25 -3.69
N ALA A 78 -6.74 -0.69 -4.48
CA ALA A 78 -5.77 -1.70 -4.06
C ALA A 78 -4.72 -1.94 -5.14
N SER A 79 -3.48 -2.19 -4.74
CA SER A 79 -2.49 -2.76 -5.66
C SER A 79 -2.83 -4.23 -5.91
N LEU A 80 -2.76 -4.65 -7.17
CA LEU A 80 -3.05 -6.03 -7.57
C LEU A 80 -2.01 -6.50 -8.59
N GLU A 81 -1.22 -7.50 -8.18
CA GLU A 81 -0.16 -8.08 -9.01
C GLU A 81 -0.49 -9.48 -9.48
N TYR A 82 -0.34 -9.70 -10.78
CA TYR A 82 -0.25 -11.02 -11.39
C TYR A 82 1.20 -11.18 -11.85
N LYS A 83 1.90 -12.16 -11.26
CA LYS A 83 3.28 -12.47 -11.63
C LYS A 83 3.43 -13.96 -11.88
N ASN A 84 4.19 -14.34 -12.90
CA ASN A 84 4.62 -15.72 -13.08
C ASN A 84 5.89 -16.00 -12.25
N ASP A 85 5.86 -15.65 -10.97
CA ASP A 85 6.91 -15.93 -10.00
C ASP A 85 6.44 -16.97 -8.96
N GLU A 86 7.26 -17.23 -7.94
CA GLU A 86 6.91 -18.19 -6.88
C GLU A 86 5.66 -17.75 -6.10
N ILE A 87 5.48 -16.44 -5.86
CA ILE A 87 4.34 -15.89 -5.12
C ILE A 87 3.06 -16.08 -5.93
N GLY A 88 3.05 -15.65 -7.19
CA GLY A 88 1.88 -15.78 -8.06
C GLY A 88 1.49 -17.23 -8.34
N ARG A 89 2.47 -18.11 -8.61
CA ARG A 89 2.20 -19.56 -8.74
C ARG A 89 1.69 -20.18 -7.45
N GLY A 90 2.19 -19.72 -6.29
CA GLY A 90 1.72 -20.15 -4.97
C GLY A 90 0.26 -19.78 -4.71
N ILE A 91 -0.13 -18.55 -5.05
CA ILE A 91 -1.52 -18.07 -4.93
C ILE A 91 -2.47 -18.95 -5.76
N LEU A 92 -2.16 -19.16 -7.05
CA LEU A 92 -3.02 -19.95 -7.94
C LEU A 92 -3.17 -21.40 -7.48
N LYS A 93 -2.05 -22.02 -7.06
CA LYS A 93 -2.06 -23.38 -6.52
C LYS A 93 -2.96 -23.49 -5.28
N ASN A 94 -2.90 -22.52 -4.38
CA ASN A 94 -3.72 -22.49 -3.17
C ASN A 94 -5.21 -22.28 -3.46
N LEU A 95 -5.53 -21.57 -4.55
CA LEU A 95 -6.91 -21.38 -5.03
C LEU A 95 -7.41 -22.52 -5.92
N GLY A 96 -6.60 -23.55 -6.17
CA GLY A 96 -7.00 -24.73 -6.95
C GLY A 96 -6.90 -24.55 -8.47
N TYR A 97 -6.23 -23.50 -8.96
CA TYR A 97 -5.95 -23.31 -10.39
C TYR A 97 -4.72 -24.13 -10.80
N SER A 98 -4.79 -24.76 -11.97
CA SER A 98 -3.74 -25.66 -12.50
C SER A 98 -2.96 -25.09 -13.69
N ASP A 99 -3.20 -23.83 -14.07
CA ASP A 99 -2.83 -23.32 -15.39
C ASP A 99 -1.37 -22.84 -15.51
N GLU A 100 -0.76 -23.15 -16.65
CA GLU A 100 0.68 -23.00 -16.94
C GLU A 100 1.03 -21.69 -17.69
N ASN A 101 0.05 -20.81 -17.93
CA ASN A 101 0.19 -19.57 -18.70
C ASN A 101 -0.20 -18.32 -17.91
N ILE A 102 0.42 -18.11 -16.75
CA ILE A 102 0.29 -16.84 -16.01
C ILE A 102 0.96 -15.73 -16.82
N LYS A 103 0.22 -14.69 -17.16
CA LYS A 103 0.77 -13.46 -17.73
C LYS A 103 1.04 -12.47 -16.62
N ASP A 104 2.18 -11.80 -16.69
CA ASP A 104 2.46 -10.69 -15.79
C ASP A 104 1.51 -9.53 -16.07
N GLY A 105 1.02 -8.90 -15.02
CA GLY A 105 0.12 -7.76 -15.12
C GLY A 105 -0.05 -7.05 -13.79
N PHE A 106 -0.02 -5.74 -13.85
CA PHE A 106 -0.10 -4.87 -12.67
C PHE A 106 -1.32 -3.98 -12.81
N TYR A 107 -2.14 -3.94 -11.76
CA TYR A 107 -3.41 -3.26 -11.78
C TYR A 107 -3.63 -2.49 -10.49
N ILE A 108 -4.47 -1.46 -10.61
CA ILE A 108 -5.24 -0.98 -9.46
C ILE A 108 -6.58 -1.70 -9.49
N ALA A 109 -6.85 -2.49 -8.45
CA ALA A 109 -8.18 -3.02 -8.19
C ALA A 109 -9.02 -1.96 -7.48
N ILE A 110 -10.25 -1.79 -7.94
CA ILE A 110 -11.18 -0.74 -7.49
C ILE A 110 -12.45 -1.46 -7.04
N PHE A 111 -12.70 -1.45 -5.73
CA PHE A 111 -13.84 -2.10 -5.09
C PHE A 111 -14.91 -1.08 -4.75
N ASP A 112 -16.15 -1.38 -5.14
CA ASP A 112 -17.33 -0.64 -4.70
C ASP A 112 -17.66 -1.06 -3.26
N ALA A 113 -17.38 -0.17 -2.31
CA ALA A 113 -17.45 -0.50 -0.89
C ALA A 113 -18.89 -0.70 -0.38
N ASP A 114 -19.87 -0.10 -1.06
CA ASP A 114 -21.30 -0.26 -0.72
C ASP A 114 -21.86 -1.59 -1.23
N LYS A 115 -21.27 -2.15 -2.29
CA LYS A 115 -21.61 -3.50 -2.75
C LYS A 115 -21.07 -4.60 -1.85
N MET A 116 -20.00 -4.34 -1.09
CA MET A 116 -19.42 -5.30 -0.13
C MET A 116 -20.32 -5.50 1.10
N ASN A 117 -21.37 -6.31 0.97
CA ASN A 117 -22.45 -6.41 1.97
C ASN A 117 -22.83 -7.85 2.36
N ARG A 118 -22.08 -8.85 1.87
CA ARG A 118 -22.25 -10.24 2.26
C ARG A 118 -20.92 -10.99 2.27
N PRO A 119 -20.84 -12.10 3.00
CA PRO A 119 -19.72 -13.03 2.91
C PRO A 119 -19.53 -13.60 1.50
N ALA A 120 -18.28 -13.96 1.18
CA ALA A 120 -17.90 -14.74 0.00
C ALA A 120 -18.44 -14.15 -1.32
N MET A 121 -18.26 -12.85 -1.52
CA MET A 121 -18.49 -12.24 -2.82
C MET A 121 -17.33 -12.61 -3.76
N ASP A 122 -17.63 -12.97 -4.99
CA ASP A 122 -16.63 -13.36 -5.97
C ASP A 122 -16.09 -12.14 -6.73
N ALA A 123 -14.75 -12.00 -6.76
CA ALA A 123 -14.08 -10.85 -7.35
C ALA A 123 -14.38 -10.64 -8.85
N GLU A 124 -14.63 -11.72 -9.61
CA GLU A 124 -14.84 -11.62 -11.06
C GLU A 124 -16.33 -11.56 -11.46
N THR A 125 -17.22 -12.15 -10.66
CA THR A 125 -18.62 -12.39 -11.06
C THR A 125 -19.67 -11.58 -10.29
N ASP A 126 -19.36 -11.08 -9.09
CA ASP A 126 -20.33 -10.30 -8.30
C ASP A 126 -20.31 -8.78 -8.60
N GLU A 127 -19.57 -8.35 -9.62
CA GLU A 127 -19.48 -6.95 -10.07
C GLU A 127 -19.10 -5.95 -8.96
N VAL A 128 -18.38 -6.44 -7.94
CA VAL A 128 -17.88 -5.68 -6.78
C VAL A 128 -16.51 -5.06 -7.05
N MET A 129 -15.73 -5.66 -7.96
CA MET A 129 -14.37 -5.24 -8.30
C MET A 129 -14.25 -4.95 -9.80
N LYS A 130 -13.53 -3.88 -10.13
CA LYS A 130 -12.95 -3.63 -11.45
C LYS A 130 -11.45 -3.42 -11.34
N THR A 131 -10.73 -3.48 -12.46
CA THR A 131 -9.29 -3.24 -12.51
C THR A 131 -8.91 -2.23 -13.58
N ALA A 132 -7.92 -1.38 -13.29
CA ALA A 132 -7.26 -0.51 -14.25
C ALA A 132 -5.79 -0.93 -14.40
N TYR A 133 -5.33 -1.16 -15.63
CA TYR A 133 -4.00 -1.68 -15.93
C TYR A 133 -2.92 -0.60 -15.87
N LEU A 134 -1.76 -0.92 -15.30
CA LEU A 134 -0.64 0.02 -15.19
C LEU A 134 0.47 -0.35 -16.17
N LYS A 135 0.39 0.22 -17.38
CA LYS A 135 1.36 -0.08 -18.46
C LYS A 135 2.80 0.26 -18.06
N THR A 136 3.01 1.42 -17.44
CA THR A 136 4.36 1.89 -17.06
C THR A 136 5.04 0.97 -16.05
N VAL A 137 4.27 0.36 -15.14
CA VAL A 137 4.81 -0.64 -14.21
C VAL A 137 5.23 -1.89 -14.96
N TYR A 138 4.38 -2.37 -15.88
CA TYR A 138 4.69 -3.54 -16.70
C TYR A 138 5.92 -3.32 -17.58
N ASP A 139 6.05 -2.15 -18.21
CA ASP A 139 7.22 -1.80 -19.00
C ASP A 139 8.47 -1.77 -18.11
N ASP A 140 8.46 -1.03 -17.00
CA ASP A 140 9.61 -0.95 -16.09
C ASP A 140 9.95 -2.33 -15.46
N PHE A 141 8.97 -3.20 -15.27
CA PHE A 141 9.18 -4.58 -14.81
C PHE A 141 9.80 -5.46 -15.91
N THR A 142 9.38 -5.34 -17.17
CA THR A 142 9.84 -6.26 -18.24
C THR A 142 11.08 -5.76 -18.99
N GLU A 143 11.37 -4.46 -18.93
CA GLU A 143 12.47 -3.85 -19.65
C GLU A 143 13.83 -4.04 -18.97
N THR A 144 14.88 -3.93 -19.78
CA THR A 144 16.28 -3.97 -19.36
C THR A 144 16.89 -2.57 -19.50
N THR A 145 17.56 -2.11 -18.46
CA THR A 145 18.31 -0.84 -18.47
C THR A 145 19.40 -0.81 -19.55
N THR A 146 19.88 0.38 -19.89
CA THR A 146 21.02 0.56 -20.82
C THR A 146 22.32 -0.10 -20.34
N GLU A 147 22.42 -0.37 -19.03
CA GLU A 147 23.55 -1.10 -18.41
C GLU A 147 23.38 -2.62 -18.46
N GLY A 148 22.30 -3.14 -19.06
CA GLY A 148 22.03 -4.57 -19.18
C GLY A 148 21.39 -5.20 -17.93
N LYS A 149 20.93 -4.40 -16.96
CA LYS A 149 20.21 -4.89 -15.77
C LYS A 149 18.72 -5.01 -16.06
N GLU A 150 18.15 -6.18 -15.84
CA GLU A 150 16.70 -6.42 -15.88
C GLU A 150 15.97 -5.59 -14.81
N HIS A 151 14.71 -5.28 -15.08
CA HIS A 151 13.84 -4.47 -14.24
C HIS A 151 14.37 -3.04 -14.07
N VAL A 152 13.81 -2.07 -14.78
CA VAL A 152 14.18 -0.66 -14.63
C VAL A 152 13.91 -0.21 -13.19
N TYR A 153 14.89 0.45 -12.55
CA TYR A 153 14.86 0.83 -11.12
C TYR A 153 14.76 -0.34 -10.13
N GLY A 154 14.95 -1.58 -10.61
CA GLY A 154 14.68 -2.77 -9.81
C GLY A 154 13.20 -3.04 -9.58
N CYS A 155 12.31 -2.54 -10.45
CA CYS A 155 10.86 -2.75 -10.35
C CYS A 155 10.52 -4.24 -10.23
N SER A 156 9.92 -4.64 -9.11
CA SER A 156 9.38 -5.98 -8.87
C SER A 156 7.85 -6.01 -8.95
N GLY A 157 7.25 -4.91 -9.43
CA GLY A 157 5.81 -4.67 -9.50
C GLY A 157 5.36 -3.51 -8.62
N ILE A 158 4.25 -3.64 -7.89
CA ILE A 158 3.66 -2.58 -7.04
C ILE A 158 3.14 -3.13 -5.72
N ASP A 159 3.13 -2.30 -4.69
CA ASP A 159 2.45 -2.62 -3.44
C ASP A 159 1.88 -1.35 -2.78
N GLY A 160 2.70 -0.58 -2.05
CA GLY A 160 2.26 0.59 -1.30
C GLY A 160 1.55 1.62 -2.16
N LEU A 161 0.38 2.10 -1.70
CA LEU A 161 -0.37 3.16 -2.36
C LEU A 161 -1.02 4.10 -1.35
N ALA A 162 -1.32 5.32 -1.76
CA ALA A 162 -2.05 6.29 -0.93
C ALA A 162 -2.82 7.27 -1.80
N ILE A 163 -3.97 7.70 -1.30
CA ILE A 163 -4.78 8.78 -1.85
C ILE A 163 -4.44 10.05 -1.10
N GLY A 164 -4.05 11.08 -1.85
CA GLY A 164 -3.77 12.38 -1.26
C GLY A 164 -3.38 13.41 -2.30
N PRO A 165 -3.11 14.65 -1.87
CA PRO A 165 -2.85 15.78 -2.77
C PRO A 165 -1.46 15.73 -3.41
N ASP A 166 -1.16 16.69 -4.30
CA ASP A 166 0.22 16.88 -4.75
C ASP A 166 1.12 17.33 -3.58
N SER A 167 2.33 16.77 -3.47
CA SER A 167 3.35 17.32 -2.55
C SER A 167 3.63 18.79 -2.92
N GLY A 168 3.58 19.68 -1.92
CA GLY A 168 3.67 21.12 -2.09
C GLY A 168 2.34 21.84 -2.34
N ASP A 169 1.23 21.13 -2.54
CA ASP A 169 -0.11 21.72 -2.71
C ASP A 169 -1.20 20.87 -2.04
N LYS A 170 -1.34 21.03 -0.73
CA LYS A 170 -2.39 20.37 0.06
C LYS A 170 -3.82 20.82 -0.28
N SER A 171 -4.00 21.87 -1.08
CA SER A 171 -5.33 22.40 -1.44
C SER A 171 -5.85 21.84 -2.76
N GLY A 172 -5.01 21.11 -3.47
CA GLY A 172 -5.34 20.47 -4.73
C GLY A 172 -6.26 19.26 -4.56
N LYS A 173 -6.69 18.72 -5.72
CA LYS A 173 -7.40 17.45 -5.84
C LYS A 173 -6.51 16.29 -5.35
N ASN A 174 -7.14 15.24 -4.83
CA ASN A 174 -6.46 13.99 -4.48
C ASN A 174 -6.14 13.12 -5.71
N TYR A 175 -4.99 12.46 -5.66
CA TYR A 175 -4.51 11.52 -6.66
C TYR A 175 -4.13 10.21 -5.99
N LEU A 176 -4.15 9.13 -6.77
CA LEU A 176 -3.62 7.86 -6.31
C LEU A 176 -2.11 7.83 -6.55
N HIS A 177 -1.34 7.71 -5.48
CA HIS A 177 0.10 7.47 -5.49
C HIS A 177 0.34 5.97 -5.38
N VAL A 178 1.17 5.41 -6.25
CA VAL A 178 1.42 3.97 -6.36
C VAL A 178 2.92 3.73 -6.38
N ALA A 179 3.44 3.13 -5.33
CA ALA A 179 4.85 2.84 -5.18
C ALA A 179 5.20 1.50 -5.82
N TYR A 180 6.39 1.45 -6.40
CA TYR A 180 6.96 0.21 -6.92
C TYR A 180 7.34 -0.71 -5.77
N GLY A 181 7.08 -2.00 -5.98
CA GLY A 181 7.89 -3.02 -5.36
C GLY A 181 9.30 -2.94 -5.94
N ILE A 182 10.33 -3.09 -5.10
CA ILE A 182 11.73 -2.98 -5.52
C ILE A 182 12.50 -4.22 -5.09
N TYR A 183 13.20 -4.85 -6.04
CA TYR A 183 14.17 -5.89 -5.74
C TYR A 183 15.34 -5.33 -4.92
N GLY A 184 15.64 -6.00 -3.80
CA GLY A 184 16.70 -5.64 -2.86
C GLY A 184 18.13 -5.87 -3.36
N ASP A 185 18.40 -5.66 -4.66
CA ASP A 185 19.72 -5.85 -5.26
C ASP A 185 20.72 -4.82 -4.69
N THR A 186 21.75 -5.33 -4.02
CA THR A 186 22.78 -4.52 -3.37
C THR A 186 23.85 -3.99 -4.34
N GLY A 187 23.92 -4.52 -5.57
CA GLY A 187 24.94 -4.21 -6.57
C GLY A 187 24.55 -3.16 -7.62
N ARG A 188 23.34 -2.60 -7.56
CA ARG A 188 22.86 -1.53 -8.46
C ARG A 188 22.61 -0.22 -7.71
N GLU A 189 22.46 0.90 -8.40
CA GLU A 189 22.25 2.23 -7.76
C GLU A 189 20.91 2.86 -8.12
N ASP A 190 20.31 2.43 -9.23
CA ASP A 190 19.01 2.92 -9.67
C ASP A 190 17.84 2.43 -8.80
N ASN A 191 18.07 1.47 -7.89
CA ASN A 191 17.18 1.07 -6.80
C ASN A 191 17.57 1.67 -5.43
N ASP A 192 18.40 2.72 -5.39
CA ASP A 192 18.64 3.53 -4.17
C ASP A 192 17.48 4.49 -3.88
N ASN A 193 16.46 4.51 -4.75
CA ASN A 193 15.28 5.34 -4.64
C ASN A 193 14.02 4.47 -4.66
N GLN A 194 13.03 4.82 -3.85
CA GLN A 194 11.66 4.39 -4.14
C GLN A 194 11.18 5.11 -5.40
N VAL A 195 10.35 4.44 -6.19
CA VAL A 195 9.67 5.02 -7.35
C VAL A 195 8.17 5.05 -7.06
N ILE A 196 7.56 6.23 -7.21
CA ILE A 196 6.14 6.44 -6.91
C ILE A 196 5.48 7.05 -8.14
N LEU A 197 4.57 6.31 -8.76
CA LEU A 197 3.73 6.82 -9.84
C LEU A 197 2.53 7.54 -9.25
N GLN A 198 1.96 8.46 -10.02
CA GLN A 198 0.75 9.18 -9.62
C GLN A 198 -0.27 9.12 -10.74
N TYR A 199 -1.52 8.82 -10.40
CA TYR A 199 -2.63 8.66 -11.34
C TYR A 199 -3.83 9.53 -10.96
N ASP A 200 -4.55 10.01 -11.97
CA ASP A 200 -5.86 10.61 -11.75
C ASP A 200 -6.89 9.51 -11.47
N ILE A 201 -7.56 9.62 -10.33
CA ILE A 201 -8.56 8.66 -9.86
C ILE A 201 -9.76 8.59 -10.82
N GLU A 202 -10.19 9.70 -11.42
CA GLU A 202 -11.28 9.70 -12.41
C GLU A 202 -10.89 8.88 -13.65
N LYS A 203 -9.66 9.07 -14.15
CA LYS A 203 -9.17 8.32 -15.31
C LYS A 203 -9.00 6.83 -15.02
N LEU A 204 -8.59 6.47 -13.79
CA LEU A 204 -8.56 5.08 -13.35
C LEU A 204 -9.98 4.49 -13.42
N ASN A 205 -10.98 5.18 -12.89
CA ASN A 205 -12.38 4.73 -12.96
C ASN A 205 -12.93 4.62 -14.39
N GLU A 206 -12.63 5.60 -15.26
CA GLU A 206 -13.08 5.63 -16.65
C GLU A 206 -12.54 4.44 -17.47
N THR A 207 -11.29 4.05 -17.20
CA THR A 207 -10.60 2.99 -17.95
C THR A 207 -10.75 1.61 -17.30
N ALA A 208 -11.24 1.54 -16.07
CA ALA A 208 -11.40 0.30 -15.32
C ALA A 208 -12.44 -0.62 -15.95
N LYS A 209 -12.09 -1.91 -16.07
CA LYS A 209 -12.95 -2.96 -16.62
C LYS A 209 -13.13 -4.09 -15.61
N VAL A 210 -14.16 -4.89 -15.81
CA VAL A 210 -14.30 -6.16 -15.08
C VAL A 210 -13.05 -7.01 -15.34
N HIS A 211 -12.41 -7.45 -14.27
CA HIS A 211 -11.25 -8.32 -14.36
C HIS A 211 -11.67 -9.75 -14.63
N LYS A 212 -10.93 -10.45 -15.50
CA LYS A 212 -11.01 -11.90 -15.66
C LYS A 212 -9.60 -12.44 -15.83
N GLN A 213 -9.15 -13.31 -14.94
CA GLN A 213 -7.81 -13.89 -15.02
C GLN A 213 -7.61 -14.64 -16.34
N SER A 214 -8.64 -15.37 -16.80
CA SER A 214 -8.62 -16.08 -18.08
C SER A 214 -8.55 -15.16 -19.31
N ALA A 215 -8.80 -13.86 -19.14
CA ALA A 215 -8.84 -12.86 -20.21
C ALA A 215 -8.35 -11.49 -19.71
N MET A 216 -7.12 -11.44 -19.17
CA MET A 216 -6.51 -10.22 -18.65
C MET A 216 -6.47 -9.09 -19.70
N HIS A 217 -6.92 -7.90 -19.31
CA HIS A 217 -6.99 -6.73 -20.19
C HIS A 217 -5.83 -5.75 -19.94
N THR A 218 -5.48 -4.93 -20.92
CA THR A 218 -4.45 -3.88 -20.78
C THR A 218 -5.03 -2.46 -20.77
N SER A 219 -6.32 -2.32 -20.43
CA SER A 219 -7.02 -1.04 -20.30
C SER A 219 -6.66 -0.31 -19.01
N GLY A 220 -6.04 0.85 -19.11
CA GLY A 220 -5.75 1.75 -18.00
C GLY A 220 -5.22 3.09 -18.48
N PRO A 221 -5.08 4.08 -17.58
CA PRO A 221 -4.62 5.41 -17.94
C PRO A 221 -3.09 5.49 -17.96
N GLU A 222 -2.56 6.54 -18.60
CA GLU A 222 -1.17 6.95 -18.41
C GLU A 222 -0.98 7.59 -17.04
N GLU A 223 0.19 7.43 -16.43
CA GLU A 223 0.55 8.13 -15.20
C GLU A 223 0.69 9.64 -15.45
N ARG A 224 0.32 10.44 -14.45
CA ARG A 224 0.51 11.89 -14.45
C ARG A 224 1.96 12.26 -14.11
N ASN A 225 2.56 11.54 -13.15
CA ASN A 225 3.91 11.78 -12.67
C ASN A 225 4.61 10.47 -12.28
N LYS A 226 5.95 10.49 -12.38
CA LYS A 226 6.86 9.48 -11.83
C LYS A 226 7.83 10.20 -10.89
N TYR A 227 7.71 9.92 -9.60
CA TYR A 227 8.50 10.50 -8.53
C TYR A 227 9.57 9.53 -8.02
N PHE A 228 10.61 10.11 -7.44
CA PHE A 228 11.71 9.38 -6.82
C PHE A 228 11.88 9.85 -5.37
N LEU A 229 12.05 8.92 -4.44
CA LEU A 229 12.35 9.22 -3.03
C LEU A 229 13.65 8.52 -2.65
N PHE A 230 14.67 9.30 -2.29
CA PHE A 230 15.98 8.74 -1.94
C PHE A 230 15.97 8.16 -0.52
N THR A 231 15.76 6.85 -0.41
CA THR A 231 15.73 6.09 0.84
C THR A 231 16.97 5.23 1.05
N GLY A 232 17.82 5.11 0.03
CA GLY A 232 18.75 4.00 -0.09
C GLY A 232 18.02 2.74 -0.54
N ASN A 233 18.61 1.58 -0.25
CA ASN A 233 18.04 0.29 -0.61
C ASN A 233 16.94 -0.14 0.37
N THR A 234 15.92 -0.82 -0.16
CA THR A 234 14.86 -1.49 0.61
C THR A 234 14.64 -2.89 0.05
N THR A 235 13.90 -3.71 0.79
CA THR A 235 13.48 -5.04 0.34
C THR A 235 12.00 -4.97 -0.03
N TYR A 236 11.65 -5.39 -1.25
CA TYR A 236 10.29 -5.33 -1.81
C TYR A 236 9.67 -3.92 -1.92
N GLY A 237 10.45 -2.85 -1.80
CA GLY A 237 9.96 -1.47 -1.97
C GLY A 237 9.06 -1.00 -0.82
N VAL A 238 8.16 -0.06 -1.13
CA VAL A 238 7.16 0.45 -0.17
C VAL A 238 6.03 -0.55 -0.04
N GLN A 239 5.77 -1.01 1.18
CA GLN A 239 4.70 -1.96 1.48
C GLN A 239 3.39 -1.23 1.76
N ASN A 240 3.43 -0.13 2.52
CA ASN A 240 2.29 0.74 2.73
C ASN A 240 2.74 2.20 2.64
N LEU A 241 1.92 3.00 1.98
CA LEU A 241 2.04 4.45 1.89
C LEU A 241 0.76 5.01 2.52
N GLU A 242 0.85 6.09 3.28
CA GLU A 242 -0.34 6.68 3.90
C GLU A 242 -0.22 8.20 3.91
N TYR A 243 -1.26 8.91 3.47
CA TYR A 243 -1.34 10.36 3.60
C TYR A 243 -1.99 10.73 4.92
N ASP A 244 -1.34 11.60 5.71
CA ASP A 244 -1.93 12.11 6.93
C ASP A 244 -2.32 13.59 6.79
N GLU A 245 -3.62 13.86 6.81
CA GLU A 245 -4.17 15.22 6.75
C GLU A 245 -3.71 16.11 7.92
N TYR A 246 -3.42 15.52 9.09
CA TYR A 246 -3.03 16.29 10.28
C TYR A 246 -1.63 16.90 10.13
N THR A 247 -0.65 16.10 9.70
CA THR A 247 0.71 16.58 9.42
C THR A 247 0.81 17.24 8.04
N GLY A 248 0.03 16.77 7.08
CA GLY A 248 0.13 17.12 5.65
C GLY A 248 1.25 16.37 4.93
N ASP A 249 1.65 15.20 5.43
CA ASP A 249 2.83 14.45 5.01
C ASP A 249 2.44 13.02 4.60
N TYR A 250 3.33 12.33 3.87
CA TYR A 250 3.12 10.91 3.55
C TYR A 250 4.06 10.03 4.36
N ILE A 251 3.50 9.01 4.98
CA ILE A 251 4.24 8.01 5.75
C ILE A 251 4.53 6.84 4.84
N VAL A 252 5.80 6.43 4.81
CA VAL A 252 6.30 5.36 3.94
C VAL A 252 6.82 4.24 4.83
N SER A 253 6.17 3.07 4.79
CA SER A 253 6.67 1.86 5.46
C SER A 253 7.25 0.88 4.45
N VAL A 254 8.44 0.37 4.74
CA VAL A 254 9.22 -0.53 3.87
C VAL A 254 9.74 -1.70 4.69
N TYR A 255 10.13 -2.78 4.02
CA TYR A 255 11.02 -3.75 4.66
C TYR A 255 12.48 -3.31 4.59
N THR A 256 13.23 -3.70 5.62
CA THR A 256 14.63 -3.35 5.82
C THR A 256 15.49 -3.70 4.59
N GLY A 257 16.25 -2.73 4.09
CA GLY A 257 17.24 -2.94 3.03
C GLY A 257 18.58 -3.53 3.52
N HIS A 258 19.48 -3.80 2.59
CA HIS A 258 20.70 -4.57 2.85
C HIS A 258 22.00 -3.91 2.35
N LYS A 259 21.95 -2.69 1.82
CA LYS A 259 23.18 -1.97 1.44
C LYS A 259 23.83 -1.36 2.66
N GLU A 260 25.05 -1.82 2.98
CA GLU A 260 25.80 -1.38 4.17
C GLU A 260 26.08 0.13 4.21
N LYS A 261 26.18 0.78 3.04
CA LYS A 261 26.41 2.24 2.93
C LYS A 261 25.24 3.09 3.45
N PHE A 262 24.03 2.50 3.55
CA PHE A 262 22.81 3.19 3.96
C PHE A 262 22.36 2.81 5.36
N PRO A 263 21.51 3.63 6.01
CA PRO A 263 20.91 3.27 7.29
C PRO A 263 19.96 2.07 7.19
N ASN A 264 19.28 1.87 6.06
CA ASN A 264 18.23 0.85 5.91
C ASN A 264 17.12 1.00 6.97
N TYR A 265 16.61 2.23 7.13
CA TYR A 265 15.44 2.52 7.98
C TYR A 265 14.19 1.78 7.48
N THR A 266 13.23 1.58 8.37
CA THR A 266 11.97 0.85 8.11
C THR A 266 10.78 1.77 7.89
N THR A 267 10.89 3.03 8.32
CA THR A 267 9.85 4.04 8.14
C THR A 267 10.45 5.37 7.77
N PHE A 268 9.85 6.03 6.77
CA PHE A 268 10.22 7.35 6.29
C PHE A 268 9.00 8.27 6.25
N VAL A 269 9.25 9.58 6.18
CA VAL A 269 8.19 10.58 6.00
C VAL A 269 8.57 11.47 4.82
N ILE A 270 7.71 11.55 3.81
CA ILE A 270 7.81 12.53 2.74
C ILE A 270 7.22 13.84 3.26
N ASP A 271 7.98 14.93 3.16
CA ASP A 271 7.51 16.26 3.49
C ASP A 271 6.51 16.74 2.42
N GLY A 272 5.22 16.56 2.69
CA GLY A 272 4.14 16.87 1.76
C GLY A 272 3.92 18.37 1.56
N LYS A 273 4.62 19.22 2.33
CA LYS A 273 4.59 20.68 2.16
C LYS A 273 5.62 21.17 1.16
N ILE A 274 6.57 20.33 0.78
CA ILE A 274 7.65 20.68 -0.16
C ILE A 274 7.30 20.15 -1.54
N ALA A 275 7.28 21.03 -2.53
CA ALA A 275 7.08 20.66 -3.92
C ALA A 275 8.24 19.79 -4.44
N PRO A 276 7.99 18.80 -5.32
CA PRO A 276 9.03 17.97 -5.89
C PRO A 276 10.09 18.77 -6.65
N VAL A 277 11.36 18.39 -6.50
CA VAL A 277 12.49 19.06 -7.16
C VAL A 277 12.92 18.25 -8.38
N THR A 278 13.05 18.91 -9.54
CA THR A 278 13.51 18.23 -10.75
C THR A 278 15.05 18.25 -10.83
N VAL A 279 15.66 17.06 -10.89
CA VAL A 279 17.10 16.87 -11.05
C VAL A 279 17.33 15.93 -12.21
N SER A 280 18.06 16.38 -13.24
CA SER A 280 18.37 15.59 -14.44
C SER A 280 17.13 14.92 -15.08
N GLY A 281 16.01 15.64 -15.12
CA GLY A 281 14.75 15.16 -15.71
C GLY A 281 13.90 14.26 -14.79
N LYS A 282 14.38 13.91 -13.59
CA LYS A 282 13.62 13.14 -12.59
C LYS A 282 13.04 14.06 -11.52
N LYS A 283 11.81 13.80 -11.07
CA LYS A 283 11.15 14.55 -10.00
C LYS A 283 11.38 13.88 -8.66
N PHE A 284 12.09 14.53 -7.77
CA PHE A 284 12.41 14.01 -6.44
C PHE A 284 11.48 14.56 -5.38
N LEU A 285 10.95 13.67 -4.55
CA LEU A 285 10.26 13.99 -3.30
C LEU A 285 11.29 14.23 -2.20
N THR A 286 10.91 15.02 -1.20
CA THR A 286 11.80 15.40 -0.10
C THR A 286 11.47 14.58 1.13
N LEU A 287 12.47 13.92 1.73
CA LEU A 287 12.33 13.36 3.07
C LEU A 287 12.25 14.45 4.11
N LYS A 288 11.26 14.37 5.00
CA LYS A 288 11.15 15.25 6.15
C LYS A 288 12.29 14.99 7.13
N ASN A 289 12.77 16.05 7.77
CA ASN A 289 13.86 15.97 8.75
C ASN A 289 13.33 15.54 10.13
N CYS A 290 12.83 14.32 10.22
CA CYS A 290 12.33 13.68 11.44
C CYS A 290 12.99 12.31 11.65
N GLY A 291 13.02 11.84 12.89
CA GLY A 291 13.74 10.61 13.24
C GLY A 291 15.27 10.78 13.20
N MET A 292 15.96 9.66 13.03
CA MET A 292 17.41 9.58 12.93
C MET A 292 17.88 10.02 11.53
N THR A 293 19.09 10.58 11.44
CA THR A 293 19.68 10.97 10.14
C THR A 293 21.06 10.34 9.95
N LYS A 294 21.25 9.64 8.82
CA LYS A 294 22.53 9.08 8.41
C LYS A 294 22.62 9.05 6.88
N ALA A 295 23.80 9.35 6.34
CA ALA A 295 24.04 9.39 4.89
C ALA A 295 23.06 10.30 4.11
N GLY A 296 22.60 11.40 4.73
CA GLY A 296 21.63 12.33 4.14
C GLY A 296 20.19 11.81 4.11
N ILE A 297 19.92 10.65 4.71
CA ILE A 297 18.59 10.03 4.78
C ILE A 297 18.07 10.16 6.21
N SER A 298 16.83 10.58 6.36
CA SER A 298 16.13 10.66 7.65
C SER A 298 15.04 9.59 7.74
N GLY A 299 14.93 8.90 8.87
CA GLY A 299 13.95 7.83 9.06
C GLY A 299 14.01 7.19 10.45
N TYR A 300 13.25 6.12 10.61
CA TYR A 300 13.04 5.43 11.88
C TYR A 300 13.31 3.93 11.76
N TYR A 301 13.69 3.30 12.87
CA TYR A 301 13.61 1.86 13.05
C TYR A 301 12.47 1.58 14.02
N GLN A 302 11.33 1.16 13.50
CA GLN A 302 10.18 0.86 14.33
C GLN A 302 9.48 -0.41 13.84
N TYR A 303 9.08 -1.23 14.79
CA TYR A 303 8.54 -2.57 14.57
C TYR A 303 7.30 -2.80 15.45
N LEU A 304 6.38 -3.62 14.97
CA LEU A 304 5.16 -4.04 15.66
C LEU A 304 4.88 -5.50 15.28
N GLY A 305 4.53 -6.35 16.26
CA GLY A 305 4.23 -7.77 15.98
C GLY A 305 5.36 -8.55 15.30
N GLY A 306 6.61 -8.14 15.47
CA GLY A 306 7.78 -8.78 14.85
C GLY A 306 8.02 -8.41 13.38
N VAL A 307 7.33 -7.40 12.85
CA VAL A 307 7.52 -6.86 11.50
C VAL A 307 7.69 -5.33 11.54
N GLU A 308 8.21 -4.74 10.47
CA GLU A 308 8.32 -3.30 10.30
C GLU A 308 6.96 -2.61 10.47
N ILE A 309 6.90 -1.57 11.30
CA ILE A 309 5.62 -0.95 11.68
C ILE A 309 4.92 -0.37 10.44
N GLY A 310 3.61 -0.62 10.34
CA GLY A 310 2.80 -0.17 9.21
C GLY A 310 3.02 -0.96 7.92
N ALA A 311 4.00 -1.86 7.82
CA ALA A 311 4.26 -2.63 6.59
C ALA A 311 3.11 -3.60 6.23
N MET A 312 2.26 -3.94 7.19
CA MET A 312 1.08 -4.81 7.02
C MET A 312 -0.25 -4.02 6.96
N GLY A 313 -0.19 -2.68 6.98
CA GLY A 313 -1.34 -1.80 6.98
C GLY A 313 -1.29 -0.71 8.05
N MET A 314 -1.65 0.50 7.64
CA MET A 314 -1.91 1.63 8.52
C MET A 314 -2.91 2.58 7.85
N HIS A 315 -3.61 3.38 8.64
CA HIS A 315 -4.49 4.42 8.12
C HIS A 315 -4.57 5.60 9.10
N SER A 316 -4.43 6.82 8.57
CA SER A 316 -4.63 8.05 9.35
C SER A 316 -6.12 8.27 9.58
N VAL A 317 -6.47 8.51 10.84
CA VAL A 317 -7.84 8.77 11.27
C VAL A 317 -8.03 10.20 11.76
N GLY A 318 -7.07 11.09 11.44
CA GLY A 318 -7.08 12.50 11.81
C GLY A 318 -6.55 12.78 13.22
N ASN A 319 -6.32 14.07 13.52
CA ASN A 319 -5.74 14.52 14.81
C ASN A 319 -4.38 13.86 15.16
N GLY A 320 -3.64 13.39 14.15
CA GLY A 320 -2.38 12.68 14.29
C GLY A 320 -2.55 11.26 14.84
N LEU A 321 -3.76 10.70 14.81
CA LEU A 321 -4.05 9.33 15.21
C LEU A 321 -4.02 8.41 14.00
N PHE A 322 -3.57 7.18 14.22
CA PHE A 322 -3.47 6.14 13.22
C PHE A 322 -3.99 4.83 13.78
N TYR A 323 -4.71 4.06 12.98
CA TYR A 323 -4.76 2.62 13.19
C TYR A 323 -3.58 1.97 12.48
N ILE A 324 -2.88 1.09 13.17
CA ILE A 324 -1.76 0.33 12.63
C ILE A 324 -1.99 -1.15 12.91
N VAL A 325 -1.72 -1.98 11.91
CA VAL A 325 -1.89 -3.43 11.97
C VAL A 325 -0.81 -4.07 12.85
N ASP A 326 -1.25 -4.75 13.92
CA ASP A 326 -0.47 -5.67 14.75
C ASP A 326 -0.79 -7.12 14.34
N PRO A 327 0.08 -7.77 13.55
CA PRO A 327 -0.19 -9.11 13.04
C PRO A 327 -0.05 -10.18 14.12
N GLN A 328 -0.91 -11.20 14.06
CA GLN A 328 -0.94 -12.30 15.02
C GLN A 328 -0.51 -13.60 14.34
N TRP A 329 0.56 -14.22 14.85
CA TRP A 329 1.27 -15.32 14.18
C TRP A 329 1.07 -16.69 14.87
N GLU A 330 0.28 -16.75 15.93
CA GLU A 330 0.15 -17.95 16.77
C GLU A 330 -0.59 -19.08 16.04
N ASP A 331 -1.57 -18.72 15.19
CA ASP A 331 -2.39 -19.64 14.40
C ASP A 331 -2.07 -19.48 12.91
N LYS A 332 -0.99 -20.13 12.47
CA LYS A 332 -0.51 -20.04 11.06
C LYS A 332 -1.51 -20.53 10.02
N GLU A 333 -2.52 -21.29 10.44
CA GLU A 333 -3.57 -21.79 9.57
C GLU A 333 -4.72 -20.77 9.45
N ASN A 334 -4.82 -19.84 10.39
CA ASN A 334 -5.88 -18.84 10.48
C ASN A 334 -5.34 -17.50 10.98
N LEU A 335 -4.50 -16.88 10.16
CA LEU A 335 -3.92 -15.57 10.43
C LEU A 335 -5.01 -14.52 10.57
N TYR A 336 -4.77 -13.58 11.48
CA TYR A 336 -5.62 -12.45 11.79
C TYR A 336 -4.74 -11.31 12.28
N VAL A 337 -5.32 -10.11 12.37
CA VAL A 337 -4.62 -8.95 12.87
C VAL A 337 -5.47 -8.18 13.86
N TYR A 338 -4.80 -7.36 14.66
CA TYR A 338 -5.46 -6.27 15.36
C TYR A 338 -5.13 -4.94 14.68
N SER A 339 -6.11 -4.08 14.49
CA SER A 339 -5.86 -2.65 14.27
C SER A 339 -5.75 -1.97 15.63
N GLU A 340 -4.57 -1.48 15.96
CA GLU A 340 -4.29 -0.80 17.22
C GLU A 340 -4.09 0.70 17.02
N LEU A 341 -4.54 1.51 17.99
CA LEU A 341 -4.51 2.96 17.89
C LEU A 341 -3.16 3.53 18.35
N TYR A 342 -2.54 4.33 17.48
CA TYR A 342 -1.30 5.04 17.71
C TYR A 342 -1.46 6.54 17.49
N LYS A 343 -0.52 7.31 18.01
CA LYS A 343 -0.38 8.75 17.77
C LYS A 343 0.98 9.03 17.17
N ILE A 344 1.02 9.84 16.11
CA ILE A 344 2.26 10.29 15.50
C ILE A 344 2.96 11.33 16.39
N ASP A 345 4.27 11.20 16.53
CA ASP A 345 5.14 12.13 17.25
C ASP A 345 6.46 12.34 16.49
N GLU A 346 6.44 13.24 15.52
CA GLU A 346 7.62 13.58 14.71
C GLU A 346 8.74 14.28 15.49
N SER A 347 8.47 14.72 16.73
CA SER A 347 9.46 15.32 17.61
C SER A 347 10.35 14.27 18.28
N ASP A 348 9.86 13.04 18.38
CA ASP A 348 10.64 11.91 18.85
C ASP A 348 11.60 11.43 17.75
N LYS A 349 12.83 11.13 18.17
CA LYS A 349 13.90 10.73 17.27
C LYS A 349 13.99 9.22 17.07
N ASN A 350 13.36 8.43 17.95
CA ASN A 350 13.47 6.98 17.95
C ASN A 350 12.18 6.30 17.48
N GLU A 351 11.02 6.85 17.82
CA GLU A 351 9.72 6.24 17.52
C GLU A 351 8.78 7.26 16.86
N LEU A 352 8.31 6.97 15.65
CA LEU A 352 7.35 7.84 14.96
C LEU A 352 5.95 7.69 15.55
N PHE A 353 5.56 6.46 15.90
CA PHE A 353 4.23 6.13 16.41
C PHE A 353 4.27 5.72 17.87
N LYS A 354 3.47 6.38 18.70
CA LYS A 354 3.31 6.05 20.14
C LYS A 354 1.95 5.42 20.37
N LYS A 355 1.93 4.26 21.00
CA LYS A 355 0.68 3.55 21.30
C LYS A 355 -0.19 4.41 22.20
N VAL A 356 -1.49 4.46 21.92
CA VAL A 356 -2.47 5.17 22.75
C VAL A 356 -3.01 4.20 23.79
N ASP A 357 -2.59 4.40 25.04
CA ASP A 357 -3.05 3.61 26.21
C ASP A 357 -4.51 3.90 26.58
#